data_AF-A0A9D7HSC7-F1
#
_entry.id   AF-A0A9D7HSC7-F1
#
_cell.length_a   1.000
_cell.length_b   1.000
_cell.length_c   1.000
_cell.angle_alpha   90.00
_cell.angle_beta   90.00
_cell.angle_gamma   90.00
#
_symmetry.space_group_name_H-M   'P 1'
#
loop_
_entity.id
_entity.type
_entity.pdbx_description
1 polymer ?
#
loop_
_entity_poly.entity_id
_entity_poly.type
_entity_poly.pdbx_seq_one_letter_code
_entity_poly.pdbx_strand_id
1 'polypeptide(L)'
;MLRAKVALLLLGVAMVLGACLKTDEFPAEPIIRFKEFTTTGDSAALTIFFTDGDGDIGLGQGDTLPPYDTMPYVFNLFVEYEELQNGVWVPFTGFTFPFLHQRVPVITPTGQNKTLEERSRTASRIGRRSRTPHGIRCATP
;
A
#
# COMPACT_ATOMS: atom_id res chain seq x y z
N MET A 1 -46.83 26.29 -22.81
CA MET A 1 -46.06 25.04 -23.00
C MET A 1 -44.55 25.28 -23.05
N LEU A 2 -44.03 26.27 -23.80
CA LEU A 2 -42.58 26.55 -23.89
C LEU A 2 -41.92 26.91 -22.56
N ARG A 3 -42.55 27.76 -21.74
CA ARG A 3 -42.01 28.18 -20.42
C ARG A 3 -41.86 27.03 -19.42
N ALA A 4 -42.80 26.06 -19.44
CA ALA A 4 -42.74 24.88 -18.59
C ALA A 4 -41.62 23.92 -19.01
N LYS A 5 -41.35 23.79 -20.31
CA LYS A 5 -40.22 23.00 -20.84
C LYS A 5 -38.88 23.62 -20.48
N VAL A 6 -38.76 24.95 -20.55
CA VAL A 6 -37.55 25.68 -20.15
C VAL A 6 -37.31 25.55 -18.64
N ALA A 7 -38.35 25.67 -17.82
CA ALA A 7 -38.24 25.46 -16.37
C ALA A 7 -37.79 24.04 -16.02
N LEU A 8 -38.33 23.03 -16.70
CA LEU A 8 -37.95 21.63 -16.48
C LEU A 8 -36.51 21.34 -16.92
N LEU A 9 -36.06 21.96 -18.01
CA LEU A 9 -34.67 21.86 -18.49
C LEU A 9 -33.68 22.50 -17.50
N LEU A 10 -33.99 23.69 -17.00
CA LEU A 10 -33.15 24.40 -16.02
C LEU A 10 -33.07 23.64 -14.69
N LEU A 11 -34.19 23.06 -14.24
CA LEU A 11 -34.22 22.23 -13.05
C LEU A 11 -33.38 20.94 -13.21
N GLY A 12 -33.43 20.32 -14.40
CA GLY A 12 -32.59 19.16 -14.72
C GLY A 12 -31.10 19.48 -14.73
N VAL A 13 -30.68 20.61 -15.31
CA VAL A 13 -29.28 21.05 -15.33
C VAL A 13 -28.77 21.35 -13.91
N ALA A 14 -29.60 21.97 -13.06
CA ALA A 14 -29.23 22.25 -11.68
C ALA A 14 -28.99 20.98 -10.84
N MET A 15 -29.74 19.90 -11.08
CA MET A 15 -29.53 18.62 -10.39
C MET A 15 -28.21 17.94 -10.79
N VAL A 16 -27.80 18.06 -12.07
CA VAL A 16 -26.54 17.45 -12.55
C VAL A 16 -25.32 18.18 -11.98
N LEU A 17 -25.40 19.50 -11.78
CA LEU A 17 -24.31 20.31 -11.22
C LEU A 17 -24.10 20.13 -9.71
N GLY A 18 -25.07 19.54 -8.99
CA GLY A 18 -25.00 19.28 -7.56
C GLY A 18 -24.49 17.89 -7.17
N ALA A 19 -24.20 17.02 -8.14
CA ALA A 19 -23.70 15.68 -7.89
C ALA A 19 -22.20 15.72 -7.54
N CYS A 20 -21.89 16.07 -6.29
CA CYS A 20 -20.55 15.90 -5.74
C CYS A 20 -20.35 14.42 -5.39
N LEU A 21 -19.46 13.74 -6.11
CA LEU A 21 -19.05 12.39 -5.78
C LEU A 21 -18.30 12.44 -4.44
N LYS A 22 -18.77 11.68 -3.45
CA LYS A 22 -18.08 11.57 -2.16
C LYS A 22 -16.76 10.83 -2.40
N THR A 23 -15.66 11.56 -2.38
CA THR A 23 -14.33 10.97 -2.36
C THR A 23 -14.00 10.56 -0.94
N ASP A 24 -13.47 9.35 -0.77
CA ASP A 24 -12.89 8.94 0.51
C ASP A 24 -11.63 9.78 0.75
N GLU A 25 -11.57 10.45 1.91
CA GLU A 25 -10.40 11.24 2.30
C GLU A 25 -9.48 10.37 3.17
N PHE A 26 -8.27 10.12 2.68
CA PHE A 26 -7.21 9.44 3.41
C PHE A 26 -6.14 10.44 3.85
N PRO A 27 -5.39 10.18 4.94
CA PRO A 27 -4.25 11.00 5.29
C PRO A 27 -3.19 10.95 4.18
N ALA A 28 -2.39 12.02 4.07
CA ALA A 28 -1.22 12.04 3.18
C ALA A 28 -0.28 10.87 3.48
N GLU A 29 0.07 10.70 4.76
CA GLU A 29 0.91 9.57 5.19
C GLU A 29 0.21 8.21 4.96
N PRO A 30 0.86 7.24 4.31
CA PRO A 30 0.25 5.95 4.08
C PRO A 30 -0.04 5.15 5.36
N ILE A 31 -1.25 4.60 5.49
CA ILE A 31 -1.60 3.67 6.58
C ILE A 31 -1.50 2.24 6.06
N ILE A 32 -0.61 1.42 6.64
CA ILE A 32 -0.45 0.01 6.26
C ILE A 32 -1.16 -0.92 7.25
N ARG A 33 -1.85 -1.93 6.73
CA ARG A 33 -2.56 -2.95 7.52
C ARG A 33 -2.24 -4.35 7.00
N PHE A 34 -2.01 -5.28 7.92
CA PHE A 34 -1.88 -6.69 7.57
C PHE A 34 -3.17 -7.23 6.95
N LYS A 35 -3.05 -8.00 5.86
CA LYS A 35 -4.17 -8.74 5.27
C LYS A 35 -3.97 -10.23 5.39
N GLU A 36 -2.88 -10.74 4.84
CA GLU A 36 -2.68 -12.17 4.69
C GLU A 36 -1.19 -12.49 4.58
N PHE A 37 -0.78 -13.62 5.14
CA PHE A 37 0.53 -14.20 4.90
C PHE A 37 0.35 -15.68 4.58
N THR A 38 0.80 -16.09 3.39
CA THR A 38 0.68 -17.46 2.91
C THR A 38 2.05 -18.04 2.61
N THR A 39 2.27 -19.30 2.95
CA THR A 39 3.51 -20.01 2.63
C THR A 39 3.24 -21.12 1.61
N THR A 40 4.02 -21.15 0.53
CA THR A 40 3.95 -22.14 -0.55
C THR A 40 5.33 -22.74 -0.77
N GLY A 41 5.58 -23.92 -0.19
CA GLY A 41 6.88 -24.59 -0.29
C GLY A 41 7.99 -23.78 0.38
N ASP A 42 8.95 -23.33 -0.41
CA ASP A 42 10.06 -22.48 0.04
C ASP A 42 9.77 -20.97 -0.14
N SER A 43 8.55 -20.62 -0.56
CA SER A 43 8.13 -19.25 -0.80
C SER A 43 7.04 -18.83 0.18
N ALA A 44 6.94 -17.54 0.43
CA ALA A 44 5.85 -16.94 1.18
C ALA A 44 5.36 -15.68 0.47
N ALA A 45 4.07 -15.39 0.56
CA ALA A 45 3.45 -14.19 0.07
C ALA A 45 2.83 -13.40 1.23
N LEU A 46 3.33 -12.19 1.46
CA LEU A 46 2.72 -11.18 2.32
C LEU A 46 1.79 -10.32 1.48
N THR A 47 0.55 -10.18 1.94
CA THR A 47 -0.40 -9.22 1.40
C THR A 47 -0.73 -8.20 2.48
N ILE A 48 -0.63 -6.93 2.12
CA ILE A 48 -1.03 -5.80 2.96
C ILE A 48 -2.10 -4.99 2.26
N PHE A 49 -2.88 -4.26 3.06
CA PHE A 49 -3.64 -3.11 2.60
C PHE A 49 -2.85 -1.86 2.91
N PHE A 50 -2.97 -0.86 2.04
CA PHE A 50 -2.49 0.48 2.34
C PHE A 50 -3.49 1.52 1.84
N THR A 51 -3.42 2.72 2.42
CA THR A 51 -4.10 3.92 1.94
C THR A 51 -3.07 4.96 1.57
N ASP A 52 -3.39 5.88 0.68
CA ASP A 52 -2.55 7.01 0.29
C ASP A 52 -3.44 8.18 -0.11
N GLY A 53 -3.31 9.31 0.59
CA GLY A 53 -4.18 10.48 0.46
C GLY A 53 -3.76 11.48 -0.60
N ASP A 54 -2.47 11.59 -0.91
CA ASP A 54 -1.93 12.51 -1.93
C ASP A 54 -1.42 11.78 -3.19
N GLY A 55 -1.33 10.45 -3.11
CA GLY A 55 -1.05 9.57 -4.23
C GLY A 55 0.39 9.65 -4.66
N ASP A 56 1.34 9.83 -3.76
CA ASP A 56 2.76 9.85 -4.11
C ASP A 56 3.53 8.59 -3.69
N ILE A 57 2.81 7.53 -3.30
CA ILE A 57 3.42 6.26 -2.90
C ILE A 57 4.24 5.61 -4.03
N GLY A 58 5.48 5.26 -3.70
CA GLY A 58 6.37 4.50 -4.56
C GLY A 58 7.71 5.19 -4.83
N LEU A 59 8.61 4.47 -5.49
CA LEU A 59 9.84 5.01 -6.07
C LEU A 59 9.91 4.55 -7.53
N GLY A 60 10.01 5.51 -8.44
CA GLY A 60 10.20 5.25 -9.86
C GLY A 60 11.58 4.66 -10.14
N GLN A 61 11.76 4.03 -11.31
CA GLN A 61 13.07 3.48 -11.68
C GLN A 61 14.17 4.54 -11.78
N GLY A 62 13.80 5.81 -12.01
CA GLY A 62 14.73 6.95 -12.10
C GLY A 62 15.16 7.53 -10.76
N ASP A 63 14.57 7.12 -9.63
CA ASP A 63 14.91 7.65 -8.30
C ASP A 63 16.19 6.98 -7.78
N THR A 64 17.31 7.25 -8.44
CA THR A 64 18.63 6.67 -8.14
C THR A 64 19.65 7.74 -7.73
N LEU A 65 19.19 8.98 -7.55
CA LEU A 65 19.98 10.08 -7.03
C LEU A 65 19.69 10.28 -5.53
N PRO A 66 20.59 10.97 -4.79
CA PRO A 66 20.35 11.29 -3.39
C PRO A 66 18.96 11.90 -3.14
N PRO A 67 18.24 11.46 -2.09
CA PRO A 67 18.67 10.49 -1.06
C PRO A 67 18.46 9.01 -1.43
N TYR A 68 17.78 8.69 -2.53
CA TYR A 68 17.33 7.33 -2.89
C TYR A 68 18.44 6.40 -3.41
N ASP A 69 19.69 6.87 -3.37
CA ASP A 69 20.90 6.13 -3.73
C ASP A 69 21.59 5.46 -2.53
N THR A 70 21.16 5.79 -1.31
CA THR A 70 21.81 5.36 -0.06
C THR A 70 20.82 4.75 0.93
N MET A 71 21.28 3.78 1.73
CA MET A 71 20.47 3.16 2.77
C MET A 71 20.09 4.19 3.85
N PRO A 72 18.87 4.14 4.42
CA PRO A 72 17.79 3.19 4.13
C PRO A 72 16.88 3.59 2.95
N TYR A 73 17.05 4.80 2.40
CA TYR A 73 16.16 5.44 1.43
C TYR A 73 16.11 4.79 0.04
N VAL A 74 16.99 3.82 -0.24
CA VAL A 74 16.86 2.95 -1.42
C VAL A 74 15.56 2.12 -1.41
N PHE A 75 14.94 1.93 -0.22
CA PHE A 75 13.68 1.25 -0.02
C PHE A 75 12.61 2.22 0.52
N ASN A 76 11.35 1.91 0.22
CA ASN A 76 10.18 2.65 0.68
C ASN A 76 9.10 1.76 1.31
N LEU A 77 9.37 0.45 1.42
CA LEU A 77 8.59 -0.49 2.21
C LEU A 77 9.53 -1.32 3.08
N PHE A 78 9.47 -1.09 4.38
CA PHE A 78 10.24 -1.83 5.36
C PHE A 78 9.40 -2.97 5.92
N VAL A 79 9.94 -4.20 5.89
CA VAL A 79 9.26 -5.39 6.42
C VAL A 79 10.19 -6.07 7.41
N GLU A 80 9.68 -6.25 8.63
CA GLU A 80 10.33 -6.99 9.70
C GLU A 80 9.55 -8.27 9.97
N TYR A 81 10.28 -9.36 10.25
CA TYR A 81 9.71 -10.67 10.54
C TYR A 81 10.20 -11.16 11.91
N GLU A 82 9.24 -11.55 12.74
CA GLU A 82 9.43 -12.03 14.10
C GLU A 82 8.81 -13.42 14.25
N GLU A 83 9.41 -14.26 15.09
CA GLU A 83 8.86 -15.55 15.48
C GLU A 83 8.53 -15.55 16.96
N LEU A 84 7.37 -16.10 17.33
CA LEU A 84 7.04 -16.30 18.73
C LEU A 84 7.84 -17.50 19.26
N GLN A 85 8.84 -17.21 20.08
CA GLN A 85 9.69 -18.20 20.73
C GLN A 85 9.48 -18.12 22.24
N ASN A 86 9.06 -19.23 22.86
CA ASN A 86 8.80 -19.31 24.30
C ASN A 86 7.87 -18.19 24.83
N GLY A 87 6.89 -17.77 24.04
CA GLY A 87 5.94 -16.72 24.40
C GLY A 87 6.42 -15.27 24.18
N VAL A 88 7.62 -15.08 23.62
CA VAL A 88 8.19 -13.76 23.30
C VAL A 88 8.40 -13.66 21.80
N TRP A 89 8.04 -12.51 21.21
CA TRP A 89 8.33 -12.23 19.80
C TRP A 89 9.83 -11.93 19.65
N VAL A 90 10.51 -12.69 18.81
CA VAL A 90 11.95 -12.59 18.58
C VAL A 90 12.19 -12.29 17.10
N PRO A 91 12.94 -11.23 16.75
CA PRO A 91 13.33 -10.95 15.37
C PRO A 91 14.07 -12.14 14.76
N PHE A 92 13.67 -12.53 13.56
CA PHE A 92 14.32 -13.62 12.86
C PHE A 92 15.54 -13.09 12.09
N THR A 93 16.73 -13.56 12.47
CA THR A 93 18.01 -13.13 11.91
C THR A 93 18.52 -14.02 10.78
N GLY A 94 17.75 -15.05 10.36
CA GLY A 94 18.14 -15.96 9.29
C GLY A 94 18.05 -15.33 7.88
N PHE A 95 17.48 -14.14 7.76
CA PHE A 95 17.55 -13.36 6.52
C PHE A 95 18.73 -12.40 6.57
N THR A 96 19.56 -12.42 5.52
CA THR A 96 20.58 -11.39 5.34
C THR A 96 19.89 -10.08 4.95
N PHE A 97 20.03 -9.03 5.74
CA PHE A 97 19.59 -7.68 5.35
C PHE A 97 20.12 -7.34 3.94
N PRO A 98 19.32 -6.72 3.05
CA PRO A 98 17.97 -6.19 3.22
C PRO A 98 16.86 -7.08 2.64
N PHE A 99 16.94 -8.41 2.78
CA PHE A 99 16.11 -9.38 2.04
C PHE A 99 14.58 -9.13 2.04
N LEU A 100 14.03 -8.50 3.08
CA LEU A 100 12.59 -8.25 3.20
C LEU A 100 12.18 -6.81 2.84
N HIS A 101 13.11 -5.86 2.79
CA HIS A 101 12.81 -4.48 2.40
C HIS A 101 12.62 -4.41 0.89
N GLN A 102 11.60 -3.66 0.47
CA GLN A 102 11.19 -3.59 -0.93
C GLN A 102 11.16 -2.15 -1.43
N ARG A 103 11.36 -2.03 -2.74
CA ARG A 103 11.12 -0.80 -3.48
C ARG A 103 9.80 -0.95 -4.22
N VAL A 104 8.73 -0.47 -3.61
CA VAL A 104 7.40 -0.40 -4.21
C VAL A 104 7.47 0.59 -5.38
N PRO A 105 7.08 0.19 -6.60
CA PRO A 105 7.04 1.11 -7.73
C PRO A 105 5.99 2.20 -7.49
N VAL A 106 6.04 3.29 -8.26
CA VAL A 106 4.95 4.27 -8.29
C VAL A 106 3.68 3.56 -8.75
N ILE A 107 2.68 3.53 -7.87
CA ILE A 107 1.37 2.89 -8.10
C ILE A 107 0.24 3.91 -8.14
N THR A 108 0.56 5.21 -8.01
CA THR A 108 -0.35 6.34 -8.22
C THR A 108 -1.21 6.13 -9.47
N PRO A 109 -2.55 6.12 -9.35
CA PRO A 109 -3.42 5.89 -10.49
C PRO A 109 -3.43 7.14 -11.38
N THR A 110 -3.51 6.94 -12.69
CA THR A 110 -3.60 8.04 -13.66
C THR A 110 -5.04 8.56 -13.72
N GLY A 111 -5.35 9.62 -12.96
CA GLY A 111 -6.71 10.20 -12.89
C GLY A 111 -6.86 11.32 -11.86
N GLN A 112 -8.06 11.91 -11.76
CA GLN A 112 -8.34 12.94 -10.75
C GLN A 112 -8.46 12.38 -9.33
N ASN A 113 -8.83 11.11 -9.19
CA ASN A 113 -8.83 10.43 -7.91
C ASN A 113 -7.51 9.67 -7.76
N LYS A 114 -6.66 10.17 -6.86
CA LYS A 114 -5.35 9.59 -6.57
C LYS A 114 -5.36 8.56 -5.44
N THR A 115 -6.51 8.43 -4.78
CA THR A 115 -6.70 7.52 -3.66
C THR A 115 -6.60 6.07 -4.11
N LEU A 116 -5.76 5.30 -3.40
CA LEU A 116 -5.50 3.90 -3.68
C LEU A 116 -5.91 3.01 -2.50
N GLU A 117 -6.65 1.94 -2.81
CA GLU A 117 -6.72 0.72 -2.00
C GLU A 117 -6.24 -0.42 -2.91
N GLU A 118 -4.94 -0.70 -2.89
CA GLU A 118 -4.37 -1.78 -3.72
C GLU A 118 -3.85 -2.95 -2.87
N ARG A 119 -3.94 -4.14 -3.45
CA ARG A 119 -3.40 -5.40 -2.95
C ARG A 119 -1.95 -5.56 -3.43
N SER A 120 -0.97 -5.22 -2.61
CA SER A 120 0.41 -5.64 -2.92
C SER A 120 0.62 -7.10 -2.52
N ARG A 121 1.14 -7.94 -3.44
CA ARG A 121 1.58 -9.31 -3.15
C ARG A 121 3.10 -9.33 -3.08
N THR A 122 3.68 -9.37 -1.90
CA THR A 122 5.12 -9.50 -1.70
C THR A 122 5.47 -10.97 -1.56
N ALA A 123 6.02 -11.58 -2.62
CA ALA A 123 6.53 -12.95 -2.56
C ALA A 123 8.01 -12.95 -2.14
N SER A 124 8.32 -13.45 -0.94
CA SER A 124 9.71 -13.64 -0.48
C SER A 124 9.96 -15.11 -0.13
N ARG A 125 11.16 -15.62 -0.47
CA ARG A 125 11.52 -17.03 -0.31
C ARG A 125 11.81 -17.35 1.16
N ILE A 126 10.81 -17.79 1.92
CA ILE A 126 10.97 -18.15 3.34
C ILE A 126 11.22 -19.65 3.44
N GLY A 127 12.49 -20.00 3.64
CA GLY A 127 12.91 -21.38 3.86
C GLY A 127 12.49 -21.88 5.23
N ARG A 128 11.77 -23.02 5.22
CA ARG A 128 11.35 -23.92 6.32
C ARG A 128 10.05 -23.60 7.06
N ARG A 129 9.27 -24.70 7.21
CA ARG A 129 8.12 -24.85 8.10
C ARG A 129 8.55 -24.68 9.57
N SER A 130 8.44 -23.49 10.14
CA SER A 130 8.38 -23.35 11.60
C SER A 130 6.91 -23.48 12.03
N ARG A 131 6.64 -24.31 13.04
CA ARG A 131 5.30 -24.43 13.66
C ARG A 131 5.03 -23.28 14.65
N THR A 132 5.86 -22.24 14.62
CA THR A 132 5.81 -21.09 15.52
C THR A 132 4.92 -20.00 14.91
N PRO A 133 4.12 -19.30 15.72
CA PRO A 133 3.40 -18.12 15.26
C PRO A 133 4.35 -17.09 14.64
N HIS A 134 3.89 -16.48 13.54
CA HIS A 134 4.63 -15.51 12.74
C HIS A 134 4.12 -14.09 13.02
N GLY A 135 5.05 -13.15 13.20
CA GLY A 135 4.78 -11.73 13.39
C GLY A 135 5.39 -10.97 12.23
N ILE A 136 4.60 -10.10 11.59
CA ILE A 136 5.08 -9.26 10.48
C ILE A 136 4.75 -7.82 10.82
N ARG A 137 5.76 -6.96 10.76
CA ARG A 137 5.60 -5.51 10.89
C ARG A 137 6.01 -4.85 9.59
N CYS A 138 5.18 -3.91 9.13
CA CYS A 138 5.45 -3.12 7.94
C CYS A 138 5.46 -1.64 8.30
N ALA A 139 6.37 -0.89 7.71
CA ALA A 139 6.46 0.56 7.85
C ALA A 139 6.87 1.22 6.53
N THR A 140 6.49 2.49 6.37
CA THR A 140 7.03 3.42 5.38
C THR A 140 8.06 4.34 6.06
N PRO A 141 9.01 4.92 5.29
CA PRO A 141 9.97 5.91 5.82
C PRO A 141 9.27 7.15 6.39
#